data_AF-A0A8H8BX09-F1
#
_entry.id   AF-A0A8H8BX09-F1
#
_cell.length_a   1.000
_cell.length_b   1.000
_cell.length_c   1.000
_cell.angle_alpha   90.00
_cell.angle_beta   90.00
_cell.angle_gamma   90.00
#
_symmetry.space_group_name_H-M   'P 1'
#
loop_
_entity.id
_entity.type
_entity.pdbx_description
1 polymer ?
#
loop_
_entity_poly.entity_id
_entity_poly.type
_entity_poly.pdbx_seq_one_letter_code
_entity_poly.pdbx_strand_id
1 'polypeptide(L)'
;MTSNLMDLAALQPPQPQPPLLDHETPPVASNGPIPHPPPKYTKQPELTRDQRRDITLLHSIGYSYSQIQNTLPYRPTIRQIRYACNARATPQKKTGRPPILTQAQVEELVEFVCASTE
;
A
#
# COMPACT_ATOMS: atom_id res chain seq x y z
N MET A 1 -40.03 -74.01 21.83
CA MET A 1 -39.62 -72.62 22.07
C MET A 1 -38.09 -72.62 22.03
N THR A 2 -37.49 -72.49 20.83
CA THR A 2 -36.75 -71.29 20.35
C THR A 2 -35.69 -70.88 21.38
N SER A 3 -34.38 -70.94 21.16
CA SER A 3 -33.55 -70.40 20.06
C SER A 3 -32.08 -70.84 20.30
N ASN A 4 -31.36 -71.38 19.30
CA ASN A 4 -30.35 -70.71 18.46
C ASN A 4 -29.30 -69.89 19.24
N LEU A 5 -28.03 -70.32 19.22
CA LEU A 5 -27.01 -69.96 18.22
C LEU A 5 -26.15 -68.81 18.75
N MET A 6 -24.87 -69.07 19.03
CA MET A 6 -23.79 -68.15 18.68
C MET A 6 -22.50 -68.95 18.51
N ASP A 7 -22.03 -68.87 17.27
CA ASP A 7 -20.84 -69.44 16.71
C ASP A 7 -19.57 -68.71 17.20
N LEU A 8 -18.48 -69.44 17.08
CA LEU A 8 -17.10 -69.08 17.38
C LEU A 8 -16.45 -68.39 16.16
N ALA A 9 -16.02 -67.13 16.28
CA ALA A 9 -14.99 -66.49 15.42
C ALA A 9 -14.91 -64.99 15.77
N ALA A 10 -13.82 -64.24 15.64
CA ALA A 10 -12.39 -64.45 15.52
C ALA A 10 -11.80 -63.02 15.69
N LEU A 11 -10.64 -62.90 16.32
CA LEU A 11 -9.91 -61.64 16.49
C LEU A 11 -9.55 -61.05 15.12
N GLN A 12 -9.87 -59.78 14.89
CA GLN A 12 -9.29 -58.99 13.79
C GLN A 12 -8.47 -57.83 14.40
N PRO A 13 -7.14 -57.78 14.24
CA PRO A 13 -6.35 -56.63 14.64
C PRO A 13 -6.57 -55.44 13.68
N PRO A 14 -6.39 -54.19 14.14
CA PRO A 14 -6.55 -53.02 13.29
C PRO A 14 -5.51 -53.00 12.17
N GLN A 15 -5.98 -52.82 10.93
CA GLN A 15 -5.12 -52.71 9.74
C GLN A 15 -4.36 -51.37 9.74
N PRO A 16 -3.10 -51.33 9.28
CA PRO A 16 -2.36 -50.08 9.09
C PRO A 16 -2.93 -49.34 7.86
N GLN A 17 -3.42 -48.11 8.06
CA GLN A 17 -3.86 -47.26 6.95
C GLN A 17 -2.65 -46.71 6.17
N PRO A 18 -2.65 -46.74 4.83
CA PRO A 18 -1.62 -46.11 4.01
C PRO A 18 -1.72 -44.58 4.08
N PRO A 19 -0.61 -43.83 3.90
CA PRO A 19 -0.64 -42.37 3.92
C PRO A 19 -1.40 -41.84 2.70
N LEU A 20 -2.41 -41.03 2.95
CA LEU A 20 -3.24 -40.38 1.94
C LEU A 20 -2.46 -39.18 1.37
N LEU A 21 -1.58 -39.43 0.40
CA LEU A 21 -0.87 -38.42 -0.38
C LEU A 21 -1.58 -38.24 -1.72
N ASP A 22 -2.65 -37.44 -1.74
CA ASP A 22 -3.20 -36.86 -2.96
C ASP A 22 -3.65 -35.42 -2.66
N HIS A 23 -2.67 -34.56 -2.39
CA HIS A 23 -2.88 -33.11 -2.48
C HIS A 23 -2.75 -32.73 -3.96
N GLU A 24 -3.83 -32.87 -4.71
CA GLU A 24 -4.04 -32.11 -5.94
C GLU A 24 -3.93 -30.62 -5.58
N THR A 25 -2.75 -30.05 -5.81
CA THR A 25 -2.52 -28.61 -5.76
C THR A 25 -3.54 -27.95 -6.70
N PRO A 26 -4.43 -27.07 -6.24
CA PRO A 26 -5.35 -26.37 -7.14
C PRO A 26 -4.54 -25.61 -8.20
N PRO A 27 -5.06 -25.51 -9.43
CA PRO A 27 -4.33 -24.98 -10.56
C PRO A 27 -3.89 -23.55 -10.26
N VAL A 28 -2.59 -23.31 -10.47
CA VAL A 28 -1.93 -22.03 -10.70
C VAL A 28 -2.94 -20.90 -10.88
N ALA A 29 -3.03 -20.04 -9.87
CA ALA A 29 -3.76 -18.78 -9.96
C ALA A 29 -3.27 -18.06 -11.23
N SER A 30 -4.22 -17.78 -12.14
CA SER A 30 -3.98 -17.03 -13.37
C SER A 30 -3.13 -15.81 -13.09
N ASN A 31 -1.97 -15.69 -13.75
CA ASN A 31 -1.06 -14.54 -13.74
C ASN A 31 -1.67 -13.29 -14.42
N GLY A 32 -2.99 -13.14 -14.39
CA GLY A 32 -3.69 -11.98 -14.92
C GLY A 32 -3.47 -10.77 -14.01
N PRO A 33 -3.30 -9.56 -14.55
CA PRO A 33 -3.33 -8.34 -13.76
C PRO A 33 -4.65 -8.28 -12.97
N ILE A 34 -4.55 -8.18 -11.64
CA ILE A 34 -5.72 -7.96 -10.78
C ILE A 34 -6.37 -6.64 -11.24
N PRO A 35 -7.66 -6.61 -11.64
CA PRO A 35 -8.32 -5.38 -12.02
C PRO A 35 -8.39 -4.45 -10.81
N HIS A 36 -7.57 -3.39 -10.79
CA HIS A 36 -7.67 -2.38 -9.75
C HIS A 36 -8.88 -1.49 -10.07
N PRO A 37 -9.80 -1.25 -9.11
CA PRO A 37 -10.88 -0.31 -9.33
C PRO A 37 -10.30 1.08 -9.61
N PRO A 38 -10.91 1.87 -10.52
CA PRO A 38 -10.43 3.21 -10.81
C PRO A 38 -10.42 4.06 -9.53
N PRO A 39 -9.45 4.97 -9.36
CA PRO A 39 -9.38 5.81 -8.18
C PRO A 39 -10.68 6.63 -8.08
N LYS A 40 -11.29 6.61 -6.89
CA LYS A 40 -12.59 7.28 -6.63
C LYS A 40 -12.58 8.79 -6.88
N TYR A 41 -11.40 9.42 -6.93
CA TYR A 41 -11.25 10.87 -7.03
C TYR A 41 -10.03 11.24 -7.88
N THR A 42 -10.20 12.21 -8.77
CA THR A 42 -9.08 12.85 -9.45
C THR A 42 -8.39 13.81 -8.48
N LYS A 43 -7.07 13.67 -8.31
CA LYS A 43 -6.30 14.58 -7.47
C LYS A 43 -6.18 15.92 -8.18
N GLN A 44 -6.58 16.99 -7.51
CA GLN A 44 -6.33 18.34 -8.00
C GLN A 44 -4.81 18.61 -8.00
N PRO A 45 -4.28 19.31 -9.02
CA PRO A 45 -2.86 19.64 -9.07
C PRO A 45 -2.46 20.50 -7.86
N GLU A 46 -1.25 20.26 -7.35
CA GLU A 46 -0.69 21.02 -6.24
C GLU A 46 -0.23 22.41 -6.72
N LEU A 47 -0.45 23.45 -5.92
CA LEU A 47 0.03 24.79 -6.25
C LEU A 47 1.55 24.84 -6.24
N THR A 48 2.12 25.47 -7.26
CA THR A 48 3.55 25.75 -7.34
C THR A 48 3.98 26.76 -6.27
N ARG A 49 5.29 26.88 -6.04
CA ARG A 49 5.85 27.86 -5.09
C ARG A 49 5.39 29.29 -5.42
N ASP A 50 5.44 29.67 -6.69
CA ASP A 50 5.15 31.04 -7.12
C ASP A 50 3.65 31.33 -7.02
N GLN A 51 2.80 30.36 -7.39
CA GLN A 51 1.36 30.46 -7.16
C GLN A 51 1.00 30.64 -5.68
N ARG A 52 1.71 29.99 -4.75
CA ARG A 52 1.51 30.22 -3.31
C ARG A 52 1.93 31.63 -2.92
N ARG A 53 3.05 32.14 -3.44
CA ARG A 53 3.52 33.52 -3.19
C ARG A 53 2.50 34.55 -3.65
N ASP A 54 1.95 34.41 -4.86
CA ASP A 54 0.97 35.34 -5.40
C ASP A 54 -0.30 35.38 -4.54
N ILE A 55 -0.79 34.21 -4.11
CA ILE A 55 -1.93 34.11 -3.19
C ILE A 55 -1.64 34.81 -1.85
N THR A 56 -0.49 34.53 -1.25
CA THR A 56 -0.10 35.14 0.03
C THR A 56 0.03 36.66 -0.10
N LEU A 57 0.58 37.15 -1.22
CA LEU A 57 0.71 38.58 -1.51
C LEU A 57 -0.67 39.25 -1.63
N LEU A 58 -1.58 38.69 -2.43
CA LEU A 58 -2.92 39.25 -2.58
C LEU A 58 -3.68 39.26 -1.25
N HIS A 59 -3.52 38.20 -0.45
CA HIS A 59 -4.11 38.15 0.88
C HIS A 59 -3.51 39.20 1.83
N SER A 60 -2.19 39.43 1.79
CA SER A 60 -1.56 40.47 2.63
C SER A 60 -1.95 41.89 2.23
N ILE A 61 -2.33 42.10 0.97
CA ILE A 61 -2.89 43.36 0.46
C ILE A 61 -4.37 43.53 0.89
N GLY A 62 -5.01 42.48 1.41
CA GLY A 62 -6.38 42.52 1.95
C GLY A 62 -7.44 41.94 1.02
N TYR A 63 -7.07 41.22 -0.03
CA TYR A 63 -8.04 40.55 -0.90
C TYR A 63 -8.72 39.40 -0.15
N SER A 64 -10.04 39.29 -0.31
CA SER A 64 -10.81 38.14 0.20
C SER A 64 -10.54 36.88 -0.63
N TYR A 65 -10.83 35.71 -0.09
CA TYR A 65 -10.59 34.45 -0.79
C TYR A 65 -11.37 34.33 -2.11
N SER A 66 -12.58 34.87 -2.19
CA SER A 66 -13.36 34.88 -3.44
C SER A 66 -12.76 35.83 -4.48
N GLN A 67 -12.21 36.97 -4.04
CA GLN A 67 -11.49 37.88 -4.92
C GLN A 67 -10.22 37.23 -5.47
N ILE A 68 -9.38 36.65 -4.61
CA ILE A 68 -8.15 35.94 -5.00
C ILE A 68 -8.44 34.86 -6.05
N GLN A 69 -9.48 34.05 -5.84
CA GLN A 69 -9.89 33.00 -6.78
C GLN A 69 -10.25 33.54 -8.17
N ASN A 70 -10.85 34.73 -8.24
CA ASN A 70 -11.30 35.33 -9.48
C ASN A 70 -10.22 36.17 -10.17
N THR A 71 -9.27 36.73 -9.40
CA THR A 71 -8.18 37.55 -9.94
C THR A 71 -7.07 36.71 -10.57
N LEU A 72 -6.77 35.53 -10.02
CA LEU A 72 -5.68 34.68 -10.50
C LEU A 72 -6.10 33.82 -11.70
N PRO A 73 -5.25 33.68 -12.74
CA PRO A 73 -5.63 33.00 -13.99
C PRO A 73 -5.86 31.49 -13.82
N TYR A 74 -5.18 30.86 -12.85
CA TYR A 74 -5.31 29.42 -12.57
C TYR A 74 -6.44 29.08 -11.59
N ARG A 75 -7.19 30.09 -11.11
CA ARG A 75 -8.41 29.97 -10.29
C ARG A 75 -8.31 28.91 -9.17
N PRO A 76 -7.44 29.12 -8.17
CA PRO A 76 -7.25 28.14 -7.09
C PRO A 76 -8.54 27.95 -6.28
N THR A 77 -8.76 26.73 -5.79
CA THR A 77 -9.89 26.45 -4.90
C THR A 77 -9.74 27.18 -3.57
N ILE A 78 -10.85 27.51 -2.91
CA ILE A 78 -10.84 28.15 -1.58
C ILE A 78 -10.00 27.37 -0.57
N ARG A 79 -10.00 26.03 -0.65
CA ARG A 79 -9.17 25.16 0.21
C ARG A 79 -7.67 25.36 -0.06
N GLN A 80 -7.26 25.46 -1.33
CA GLN A 80 -5.88 25.74 -1.69
C GLN A 80 -5.45 27.15 -1.26
N ILE A 81 -6.33 28.15 -1.40
CA ILE A 81 -6.08 29.53 -0.93
C ILE A 81 -5.85 29.54 0.57
N ARG A 82 -6.78 28.96 1.35
CA ARG A 82 -6.65 28.85 2.81
C ARG A 82 -5.36 28.14 3.22
N TYR A 83 -5.01 27.05 2.53
CA TYR A 83 -3.76 26.34 2.79
C TYR A 83 -2.54 27.21 2.49
N ALA A 84 -2.50 27.91 1.35
CA ALA A 84 -1.40 28.78 0.97
C ALA A 84 -1.21 29.97 1.94
N CYS A 85 -2.28 30.50 2.52
CA CYS A 85 -2.19 31.57 3.53
C CYS A 85 -1.62 31.08 4.88
N ASN A 86 -1.86 29.82 5.24
CA ASN A 86 -1.46 29.26 6.54
C ASN A 86 -0.12 28.51 6.50
N ALA A 87 0.28 28.00 5.32
CA ALA A 87 1.48 27.20 5.14
C ALA A 87 2.65 28.02 4.60
N ARG A 88 3.86 27.49 4.73
CA ARG A 88 5.04 28.07 4.05
C ARG A 88 4.86 28.00 2.53
N ALA A 89 5.27 29.06 1.84
CA ALA A 89 5.18 29.14 0.38
C ALA A 89 6.05 28.07 -0.32
N THR A 90 7.17 27.66 0.28
CA THR A 90 8.00 26.58 -0.24
C THR A 90 7.38 25.22 0.11
N PRO A 91 7.06 24.36 -0.88
CA PRO A 91 6.58 23.01 -0.61
C PRO A 91 7.57 22.21 0.23
N GLN A 92 7.06 21.38 1.14
CA GLN A 92 7.90 20.45 1.88
C GLN A 92 8.34 19.29 0.98
N LYS A 93 9.60 18.87 1.12
CA LYS A 93 10.09 17.66 0.44
C LYS A 93 9.31 16.47 0.99
N LYS A 94 8.70 15.69 0.08
CA LYS A 94 8.04 14.44 0.46
C LYS A 94 9.12 13.47 0.92
N THR A 95 8.98 12.95 2.14
CA THR A 95 9.77 11.81 2.59
C THR A 95 9.34 10.63 1.72
N GLY A 96 10.28 10.08 0.95
CA GLY A 96 10.04 8.89 0.14
C GLY A 96 9.71 7.66 1.01
N ARG A 97 9.58 6.50 0.38
CA ARG A 97 9.48 5.23 1.11
C ARG A 97 10.77 5.07 1.95
N PRO A 98 10.67 4.79 3.26
CA PRO A 98 11.86 4.51 4.04
C PRO A 98 12.56 3.24 3.51
N PRO A 99 13.89 3.15 3.63
CA PRO A 99 14.61 1.94 3.28
C PRO A 99 14.13 0.77 4.14
N ILE A 100 14.10 -0.43 3.55
CA ILE A 100 13.70 -1.66 4.27
C ILE A 100 14.80 -2.10 5.23
N LEU A 101 16.06 -1.94 4.80
CA LEU A 101 17.22 -2.33 5.58
C LEU A 101 17.69 -1.17 6.47
N THR A 102 18.13 -1.51 7.67
CA THR A 102 18.85 -0.58 8.53
C THR A 102 20.26 -0.35 8.00
N GLN A 103 20.89 0.75 8.41
CA GLN A 103 22.25 1.08 8.00
C GLN A 103 23.25 -0.04 8.35
N ALA A 104 23.10 -0.67 9.53
CA ALA A 104 23.94 -1.79 9.96
C ALA A 104 23.80 -3.03 9.06
N GLN A 105 22.58 -3.35 8.62
CA GLN A 105 22.35 -4.46 7.68
C GLN A 105 22.93 -4.16 6.29
N VAL A 106 22.90 -2.89 5.87
CA VAL A 106 23.54 -2.48 4.62
C VAL A 106 25.06 -2.66 4.73
N GLU A 107 25.66 -2.29 5.86
CA GLU A 107 27.10 -2.47 6.11
C GLU A 107 27.50 -3.95 6.12
N GLU A 108 26.73 -4.82 6.79
CA GLU A 108 26.95 -6.28 6.78
C GLU A 108 26.94 -6.85 5.35
N LEU A 109 25.98 -6.41 4.52
CA LEU A 109 25.90 -6.85 3.12
C LEU A 109 27.07 -6.34 2.29
N VAL A 110 27.52 -5.09 2.51
CA VAL A 110 28.69 -4.52 1.83
C VAL A 110 29.95 -5.31 2.20
N GLU A 111 30.15 -5.60 3.48
CA GLU A 111 31.28 -6.40 3.97
C GLU A 111 31.28 -7.79 3.34
N PHE A 112 30.14 -8.47 3.33
CA PHE A 112 30.00 -9.80 2.74
C PHE A 112 30.37 -9.82 1.24
N VAL A 113 29.89 -8.85 0.47
CA VAL A 113 30.20 -8.73 -0.96
C VAL A 113 31.67 -8.42 -1.20
N CYS A 114 32.26 -7.51 -0.41
CA CYS A 114 33.67 -7.14 -0.55
C CYS A 114 34.64 -8.22 -0.07
N ALA A 115 34.24 -9.07 0.88
CA ALA A 115 35.05 -10.18 1.37
C ALA A 115 35.06 -11.39 0.43
N SER A 116 34.11 -11.48 -0.50
CA SER A 116 34.05 -12.54 -1.50
C SER A 116 34.98 -12.20 -2.68
N THR A 117 36.24 -12.58 -2.58
CA THR A 117 37.11 -12.70 -3.76
C THR A 117 36.74 -13.97 -4.53
N GLU A 118 36.70 -13.90 -5.87
CA GLU A 118 36.51 -15.06 -6.77
C GLU A 118 37.44 -16.24 -6.46
#